data_AF-A0A9D2NHU1-F1
#
_entry.id   AF-A0A9D2NHU1-F1
#
_cell.length_a   1.000
_cell.length_b   1.000
_cell.length_c   1.000
_cell.angle_alpha   90.00
_cell.angle_beta   90.00
_cell.angle_gamma   90.00
#
_symmetry.space_group_name_H-M   'P 1'
#
loop_
_entity.id
_entity.type
_entity.pdbx_description
1 polymer ?
#
loop_
_entity_poly.entity_id
_entity_poly.type
_entity_poly.pdbx_seq_one_letter_code
_entity_poly.pdbx_strand_id
1 'polypeptide(L)'
;MAKTKPLGVFTDRKDAARRAIRSRMAAADLKCSDLVKRRIFSEATFYARLRDAGDIRLEEIWQMEQAGVRFSNADLLAMFGREEQA
;
A
#
# COMPACT_ATOMS: atom_id res chain seq x y z
N MET A 1 -26.03 -2.14 -16.32
CA MET A 1 -25.16 -0.97 -16.19
C MET A 1 -24.34 -1.13 -14.92
N ALA A 2 -23.00 -1.22 -15.02
CA ALA A 2 -22.14 -1.30 -13.85
C ALA A 2 -22.30 -0.01 -13.03
N LYS A 3 -22.71 -0.12 -11.77
CA LYS A 3 -22.83 1.02 -10.85
C LYS A 3 -21.43 1.58 -10.64
N THR A 4 -21.10 2.69 -11.29
CA THR A 4 -19.87 3.43 -11.04
C THR A 4 -19.85 3.80 -9.56
N LYS A 5 -18.94 3.21 -8.79
CA LYS A 5 -18.80 3.50 -7.36
C LYS A 5 -18.55 5.02 -7.20
N PRO A 6 -19.15 5.67 -6.18
CA PRO A 6 -18.95 7.09 -5.96
C PRO A 6 -17.46 7.42 -5.80
N LEU A 7 -17.01 8.54 -6.37
CA LEU A 7 -15.63 9.03 -6.31
C LEU A 7 -15.05 9.05 -4.87
N GLY A 8 -15.90 9.30 -3.86
CA GLY A 8 -15.51 9.28 -2.44
C GLY A 8 -14.98 7.92 -1.96
N VAL A 9 -15.59 6.81 -2.40
CA VAL A 9 -15.20 5.44 -1.99
C VAL A 9 -13.77 5.11 -2.43
N PHE A 10 -13.34 5.66 -3.57
CA PHE A 10 -11.95 5.50 -4.01
C PHE A 10 -11.00 6.33 -3.15
N THR A 11 -11.38 7.52 -2.71
CA THR A 11 -10.56 8.37 -1.83
C THR A 11 -10.35 7.73 -0.45
N ASP A 12 -11.41 7.19 0.16
CA ASP A 12 -11.32 6.48 1.44
C ASP A 12 -10.41 5.24 1.35
N ARG A 13 -10.51 4.47 0.26
CA ARG A 13 -9.62 3.32 0.00
C ARG A 13 -8.15 3.75 -0.10
N LYS A 14 -7.86 4.86 -0.79
CA LYS A 14 -6.49 5.37 -0.96
C LYS A 14 -5.88 5.76 0.39
N ASP A 15 -6.67 6.39 1.26
CA ASP A 15 -6.23 6.77 2.59
C ASP A 15 -5.97 5.53 3.48
N ALA A 16 -6.87 4.54 3.43
CA ALA A 16 -6.71 3.27 4.13
C ALA A 16 -5.44 2.52 3.70
N ALA A 17 -5.18 2.40 2.39
CA ALA A 17 -3.98 1.78 1.85
C ALA A 17 -2.71 2.53 2.30
N ARG A 18 -2.72 3.87 2.21
CA ARG A 18 -1.60 4.72 2.67
C ARG A 18 -1.32 4.52 4.15
N ARG A 19 -2.36 4.46 4.99
CA ARG A 19 -2.23 4.21 6.44
C ARG A 19 -1.65 2.83 6.71
N ALA A 20 -2.15 1.79 6.05
CA ALA A 20 -1.65 0.43 6.20
C ALA A 20 -0.15 0.34 5.85
N ILE A 21 0.25 0.87 4.69
CA ILE A 21 1.66 0.87 4.27
C ILE A 21 2.55 1.60 5.27
N ARG A 22 2.17 2.81 5.69
CA ARG A 22 2.95 3.59 6.66
C ARG A 22 3.04 2.90 8.02
N SER A 23 1.94 2.32 8.50
CA SER A 23 1.89 1.58 9.77
C SER A 23 2.81 0.36 9.74
N ARG A 24 2.77 -0.44 8.66
CA ARG A 24 3.62 -1.63 8.51
C ARG A 24 5.09 -1.29 8.32
N MET A 25 5.41 -0.23 7.58
CA MET A 25 6.79 0.26 7.49
C MET A 25 7.32 0.73 8.84
N ALA A 26 6.52 1.49 9.60
CA ALA A 26 6.90 1.92 10.94
C ALA A 26 7.10 0.72 11.90
N ALA A 27 6.22 -0.28 11.84
CA ALA A 27 6.36 -1.51 12.63
C ALA A 27 7.61 -2.34 12.26
N ALA A 28 8.08 -2.24 11.01
CA ALA A 28 9.29 -2.88 10.53
C ALA A 28 10.56 -2.03 10.74
N ASP A 29 10.45 -0.85 11.38
CA ASP A 29 11.52 0.15 11.51
C ASP A 29 12.15 0.56 10.16
N LEU A 30 11.36 0.51 9.09
CA LEU A 30 11.81 0.82 7.72
C LEU A 30 11.35 2.20 7.29
N LYS A 31 12.29 2.97 6.72
CA LYS A 31 11.99 4.25 6.08
C LYS A 31 11.95 4.09 4.56
N CYS A 32 11.35 5.07 3.88
CA CYS A 32 11.40 5.16 2.42
C CYS A 32 12.85 5.05 1.91
N SER A 33 13.79 5.72 2.58
CA SER A 33 15.22 5.66 2.26
C SER A 33 15.79 4.24 2.28
N ASP A 34 15.31 3.36 3.14
CA ASP A 34 15.77 1.96 3.20
C ASP A 34 15.24 1.14 2.03
N LEU A 35 13.99 1.40 1.60
CA LEU A 35 13.43 0.82 0.38
C LEU A 35 14.19 1.30 -0.87
N VAL A 36 14.61 2.56 -0.88
CA VAL A 36 15.41 3.15 -1.96
C VAL A 36 16.82 2.57 -2.01
N LYS A 37 17.49 2.42 -0.85
CA LYS A 37 18.79 1.76 -0.75
C LYS A 37 18.75 0.33 -1.27
N ARG A 38 17.65 -0.38 -1.02
CA ARG A 38 17.41 -1.76 -1.48
C ARG A 38 16.94 -1.84 -2.95
N ARG A 39 16.82 -0.70 -3.65
CA ARG A 39 16.37 -0.58 -5.05
C ARG A 39 14.97 -1.17 -5.31
N ILE A 40 14.12 -1.18 -4.27
CA ILE A 40 12.73 -1.63 -4.38
C ILE A 40 11.89 -0.54 -5.04
N PHE A 41 12.12 0.71 -4.63
CA PHE A 41 11.50 1.90 -5.23
C PHE A 41 12.52 3.00 -5.44
N SER A 42 12.23 3.91 -6.38
CA SER A 42 12.77 5.26 -6.30
C SER A 42 11.95 6.09 -5.31
N GLU A 43 12.55 7.08 -4.66
CA GLU A 43 11.84 7.94 -3.71
C GLU A 43 10.62 8.62 -4.35
N ALA A 44 10.78 9.11 -5.59
CA ALA A 44 9.71 9.70 -6.38
C ALA A 44 8.59 8.70 -6.66
N THR A 45 8.93 7.46 -7.04
CA THR A 45 7.96 6.40 -7.28
C THR A 45 7.20 6.07 -6.00
N PHE A 46 7.88 5.94 -4.86
CA PHE A 46 7.23 5.64 -3.58
C PHE A 46 6.18 6.70 -3.22
N TYR A 47 6.54 7.99 -3.27
CA TYR A 47 5.59 9.05 -2.95
C TYR A 47 4.49 9.23 -4.00
N ALA A 48 4.78 8.97 -5.27
CA ALA A 48 3.76 8.94 -6.33
C ALA A 48 2.74 7.81 -6.07
N ARG A 49 3.20 6.58 -5.78
CA ARG A 49 2.36 5.43 -5.41
C ARG A 49 1.53 5.70 -4.16
N LEU A 50 2.11 6.37 -3.17
CA LEU A 50 1.39 6.78 -1.95
C LEU A 50 0.36 7.88 -2.20
N ARG A 51 0.55 8.75 -3.20
CA ARG A 51 -0.29 9.93 -3.48
C ARG A 51 -1.43 9.62 -4.43
N ASP A 52 -1.16 8.92 -5.52
CA ASP A 52 -2.12 8.81 -6.61
C ASP A 52 -3.21 7.78 -6.35
N ALA A 53 -2.86 6.64 -5.75
CA ALA A 53 -3.75 5.58 -5.26
C ALA A 53 -2.98 4.28 -5.24
N GLY A 54 -3.23 3.42 -4.24
CA GLY A 54 -3.74 2.03 -4.37
C GLY A 54 -3.28 1.08 -5.49
N ASP A 55 -2.27 1.46 -6.26
CA ASP A 55 -1.67 0.77 -7.40
C ASP A 55 -0.21 0.48 -7.04
N ILE A 56 0.01 0.20 -5.75
CA ILE A 56 1.13 -0.63 -5.38
C ILE A 56 0.82 -2.00 -5.98
N ARG A 57 1.71 -2.43 -6.87
CA ARG A 57 1.62 -3.69 -7.57
C ARG A 57 1.90 -4.81 -6.59
N LEU A 58 1.36 -6.00 -6.87
CA LEU A 58 1.68 -7.22 -6.12
C LEU A 58 3.19 -7.48 -6.03
N GLU A 59 3.92 -7.24 -7.11
CA GLU A 59 5.39 -7.33 -7.12
C GLU A 59 6.05 -6.36 -6.13
N GLU A 60 5.56 -5.13 -6.06
CA GLU A 60 6.04 -4.10 -5.15
C GLU A 60 5.74 -4.49 -3.69
N ILE A 61 4.57 -5.08 -3.40
CA ILE A 61 4.23 -5.63 -2.07
C ILE A 61 5.21 -6.74 -1.70
N TRP A 62 5.45 -7.69 -2.60
CA TRP A 62 6.37 -8.80 -2.35
C TRP A 62 7.80 -8.35 -2.09
N GLN A 63 8.29 -7.35 -2.84
CA GLN A 63 9.61 -6.79 -2.58
C GLN A 63 9.67 -6.08 -1.21
N MET A 64 8.60 -5.40 -0.80
CA MET A 64 8.49 -4.83 0.55
C MET A 64 8.47 -5.91 1.65
N GLU A 65 7.79 -7.04 1.43
CA GLU A 65 7.82 -8.19 2.34
C GLU A 65 9.22 -8.78 2.46
N GLN A 66 9.94 -8.94 1.35
CA GLN A 66 11.35 -9.34 1.38
C GLN A 66 12.24 -8.32 2.10
N ALA A 67 11.84 -7.04 2.10
CA ALA A 67 12.55 -6.01 2.85
C ALA A 67 12.32 -6.11 4.37
N GLY A 68 11.28 -6.83 4.81
CA GLY A 68 10.89 -6.96 6.22
C GLY A 68 9.56 -6.29 6.57
N VAL A 69 8.87 -5.67 5.61
CA VAL A 69 7.53 -5.10 5.83
C VAL A 69 6.50 -6.22 5.76
N ARG A 70 6.06 -6.74 6.90
CA ARG A 70 5.02 -7.79 6.94
C ARG A 70 3.63 -7.18 6.79
N PHE A 71 2.90 -7.57 5.75
CA PHE A 71 1.48 -7.22 5.60
C PHE A 71 0.60 -8.34 6.14
N SER A 72 -0.47 -7.99 6.85
CA SER A 72 -1.50 -8.97 7.21
C SER A 72 -2.53 -9.12 6.09
N ASN A 73 -3.31 -10.20 6.12
CA ASN A 73 -4.43 -10.39 5.18
C ASN A 73 -5.40 -9.20 5.22
N ALA A 74 -5.72 -8.67 6.40
CA ALA A 74 -6.55 -7.49 6.55
C ALA A 74 -5.94 -6.25 5.86
N ASP A 75 -4.62 -6.05 5.92
CA ASP A 75 -3.97 -4.94 5.21
C ASP A 75 -4.05 -5.12 3.70
N LEU A 76 -3.78 -6.33 3.20
CA LEU A 76 -3.86 -6.64 1.78
C LEU A 76 -5.29 -6.42 1.28
N LEU A 77 -6.28 -6.94 2.00
CA LEU A 77 -7.69 -6.74 1.67
C LEU A 77 -8.06 -5.26 1.67
N ALA A 78 -7.66 -4.49 2.68
CA ALA A 78 -7.89 -3.05 2.74
C ALA A 78 -7.24 -2.30 1.56
N MET A 79 -6.01 -2.67 1.17
CA MET A 79 -5.33 -2.11 -0.02
C MET A 79 -6.09 -2.41 -1.31
N PHE A 80 -6.70 -3.59 -1.43
CA PHE A 80 -7.52 -4.00 -2.57
C PHE A 80 -8.99 -3.58 -2.47
N GLY A 81 -9.38 -2.87 -1.40
CA GLY A 81 -10.76 -2.41 -1.20
C GLY A 81 -11.74 -3.56 -0.96
N ARG A 82 -11.25 -4.64 -0.34
CA ARG A 82 -12.02 -5.79 0.11
C ARG A 82 -12.05 -5.77 1.64
N GLU A 83 -13.16 -6.21 2.22
CA GLU A 83 -13.28 -6.42 3.66
C GLU A 83 -13.00 -7.90 3.93
N GLU A 84 -12.40 -8.20 5.09
CA GLU A 84 -12.27 -9.59 5.56
C GLU A 84 -13.68 -10.13 5.76
N GLN A 85 -14.10 -11.06 4.91
CA GLN A 85 -15.39 -11.72 5.06
C GLN A 85 -15.29 -12.62 6.29
N ALA A 86 -15.99 -12.22 7.35
CA ALA A 86 -16.15 -12.97 8.59
C ALA A 86 -16.87 -14.31 8.37
#